data_AF-A0A1A7WAC9-F1
#
_entry.id   AF-A0A1A7WAC9-F1
#
_cell.length_a   1.000
_cell.length_b   1.000
_cell.length_c   1.000
_cell.angle_alpha   90.00
_cell.angle_beta   90.00
_cell.angle_gamma   90.00
#
_symmetry.space_group_name_H-M   'P 1'
#
loop_
_entity.id
_entity.type
_entity.pdbx_description
1 polymer ?
#
loop_
_entity_poly.entity_id
_entity_poly.type
_entity_poly.pdbx_seq_one_letter_code
_entity_poly.pdbx_strand_id
1 'polypeptide(L)'
;RRNGKIWGRTTGRSMRRRQKKSLEHYNQKTSAEGLREPDEKTPRAKLQGQKRKAPLSNQQLLDQLFAHPQKKPKAPASRPSRPLPCSVAALRLQLQRLSSQSSAAPRGLHLVNRLTSQSAWVILCGQRLMLLNPFRVEETLLFKRLLENNILPAVSLQNPVQLTDGSLGGAEYVETLCNMEKQNPDLNGNVLFSDARLVANGFKIKLTAERHLEVTAMADCVPFLGVKDLREILTAVLHKKASTVRECRPLKVTNYLQAEAVRLARQLPITLPREDVEEIIRRMEQQLGETSRICIHGRPFLQHLADVPSTDKEAQAQFRPLGL
;
A
#
# COMPACT_ATOMS: atom_id res chain seq x y z
N ARG A 1 -34.70 -22.08 -6.26
CA ARG A 1 -33.24 -22.40 -6.36
C ARG A 1 -32.69 -21.73 -7.61
N ARG A 2 -31.48 -21.15 -7.51
CA ARG A 2 -30.65 -20.49 -8.54
C ARG A 2 -30.98 -19.03 -8.86
N ASN A 3 -30.19 -18.13 -8.27
CA ASN A 3 -29.58 -17.00 -8.96
C ASN A 3 -28.27 -16.66 -8.26
N GLY A 4 -27.16 -16.82 -8.98
CA GLY A 4 -25.80 -16.66 -8.46
C GLY A 4 -24.92 -15.87 -9.42
N LYS A 5 -24.64 -14.63 -9.01
CA LYS A 5 -23.37 -13.89 -9.12
C LYS A 5 -22.69 -13.76 -10.49
N ILE A 6 -22.77 -12.55 -11.06
CA ILE A 6 -21.71 -11.94 -11.88
C ILE A 6 -21.49 -10.50 -11.38
N TRP A 7 -20.73 -10.34 -10.30
CA TRP A 7 -20.16 -9.04 -9.89
C TRP A 7 -18.72 -9.30 -9.47
N GLY A 8 -17.76 -8.99 -10.34
CA GLY A 8 -16.33 -9.21 -10.04
C GLY A 8 -15.34 -8.97 -11.17
N ARG A 9 -15.78 -8.85 -12.44
CA ARG A 9 -14.86 -8.63 -13.59
C ARG A 9 -14.71 -7.17 -14.03
N THR A 10 -15.60 -6.28 -13.64
CA THR A 10 -15.64 -4.88 -14.11
C THR A 10 -14.69 -3.94 -13.35
N THR A 11 -14.45 -4.18 -12.05
CA THR A 11 -13.61 -3.31 -11.20
C THR A 11 -12.12 -3.41 -11.50
N GLY A 12 -11.61 -4.62 -11.77
CA GLY A 12 -10.19 -4.84 -12.10
C GLY A 12 -9.75 -4.21 -13.43
N ARG A 13 -10.63 -4.20 -14.46
CA ARG A 13 -10.34 -3.54 -15.74
C ARG A 13 -10.33 -2.02 -15.63
N SER A 14 -11.19 -1.45 -14.79
CA SER A 14 -11.24 0.00 -14.54
C SER A 14 -9.97 0.49 -13.85
N MET A 15 -9.49 -0.25 -12.85
CA MET A 15 -8.27 0.10 -12.10
C MET A 15 -7.00 -0.01 -12.97
N ARG A 16 -6.87 -1.06 -13.79
CA ARG A 16 -5.76 -1.19 -14.77
C ARG A 16 -5.76 -0.08 -15.82
N ARG A 17 -6.94 0.34 -16.29
CA ARG A 17 -7.07 1.48 -17.22
C ARG A 17 -6.64 2.81 -16.59
N ARG A 18 -6.94 3.02 -15.30
CA ARG A 18 -6.51 4.22 -14.55
C ARG A 18 -5.00 4.22 -14.29
N GLN A 19 -4.41 3.06 -13.97
CA GLN A 19 -2.95 2.89 -13.82
C GLN A 19 -2.21 3.19 -15.13
N LYS A 20 -2.70 2.71 -16.28
CA LYS A 20 -2.10 2.98 -17.58
C LYS A 20 -2.11 4.48 -17.93
N LYS A 21 -3.23 5.17 -17.69
CA LYS A 21 -3.33 6.63 -17.90
C LYS A 21 -2.41 7.46 -17.00
N SER A 22 -2.20 7.02 -15.75
CA SER A 22 -1.31 7.71 -14.82
C SER A 22 0.17 7.56 -15.20
N LEU A 23 0.56 6.40 -15.73
CA LEU A 23 1.92 6.15 -16.22
C LEU A 23 2.22 6.95 -17.50
N GLU A 24 1.25 7.04 -18.41
CA GLU A 24 1.36 7.85 -19.64
C GLU A 24 1.52 9.35 -19.32
N HIS A 25 0.79 9.87 -18.32
CA HIS A 25 0.90 11.26 -17.89
C HIS A 25 2.25 11.57 -17.18
N TYR A 26 2.83 10.58 -16.48
CA TYR A 26 4.16 10.72 -15.89
C TYR A 26 5.25 10.77 -16.97
N ASN A 27 5.20 9.85 -17.94
CA ASN A 27 6.16 9.81 -19.04
C ASN A 27 6.11 11.05 -19.95
N GLN A 28 4.92 11.62 -20.18
CA GLN A 28 4.78 12.88 -20.93
C GLN A 28 5.39 14.09 -20.20
N LYS A 29 5.33 14.13 -18.86
CA LYS A 29 5.97 15.18 -18.08
C LYS A 29 7.50 15.05 -18.09
N THR A 30 8.03 13.82 -17.98
CA THR A 30 9.48 13.58 -17.99
C THR A 30 10.13 13.81 -19.36
N SER A 31 9.38 13.71 -20.47
CA SER A 31 9.91 14.08 -21.80
C SER A 31 9.86 15.59 -22.09
N ALA A 32 9.07 16.37 -21.35
CA ALA A 32 8.98 17.83 -21.51
C ALA A 32 10.07 18.60 -20.75
N GLU A 33 10.66 17.99 -19.72
CA GLU A 33 11.79 18.52 -18.95
C GLU A 33 13.06 17.79 -19.37
N GLY A 34 13.76 18.33 -20.38
CA GLY A 34 14.90 17.67 -21.01
C GLY A 34 16.04 17.33 -20.05
N LEU A 35 16.21 16.04 -19.76
CA LEU A 35 17.47 15.46 -19.29
C LEU A 35 18.11 14.68 -20.46
N ARG A 36 19.23 15.18 -20.96
CA ARG A 36 20.12 14.43 -21.85
C ARG A 36 21.08 13.60 -21.00
N GLU A 37 21.10 12.30 -21.24
CA GLU A 37 22.10 11.35 -20.77
C GLU A 37 23.51 11.71 -21.33
N PRO A 38 24.61 11.53 -20.58
CA PRO A 38 25.95 11.50 -21.14
C PRO A 38 26.49 10.05 -21.24
N ASP A 39 26.91 9.68 -22.44
CA ASP A 39 27.64 8.44 -22.74
C ASP A 39 29.17 8.67 -22.68
N GLU A 40 29.92 7.62 -22.34
CA GLU A 40 31.37 7.62 -22.11
C GLU A 40 32.21 7.75 -23.40
N LYS A 41 33.36 8.46 -23.31
CA LYS A 41 34.73 7.98 -23.65
C LYS A 41 35.77 9.12 -23.63
N THR A 42 36.91 8.86 -22.99
CA THR A 42 38.10 9.73 -22.83
C THR A 42 39.03 9.66 -24.08
N PRO A 43 39.99 10.60 -24.31
CA PRO A 43 41.29 10.55 -23.61
C PRO A 43 41.97 11.90 -23.25
N ARG A 44 42.92 11.80 -22.30
CA ARG A 44 43.74 12.84 -21.65
C ARG A 44 44.68 13.62 -22.59
N ALA A 45 44.82 14.94 -22.37
CA ALA A 45 46.08 15.67 -22.55
C ALA A 45 46.20 16.92 -21.63
N LYS A 46 47.21 16.86 -20.76
CA LYS A 46 48.04 17.88 -20.08
C LYS A 46 47.47 19.30 -19.80
N LEU A 47 47.40 19.60 -18.49
CA LEU A 47 47.29 20.93 -17.89
C LEU A 47 48.60 21.75 -18.07
N GLN A 48 48.50 22.96 -18.62
CA GLN A 48 49.42 24.06 -18.35
C GLN A 48 48.64 25.38 -18.26
N GLY A 49 48.89 26.14 -17.20
CA GLY A 49 48.07 27.27 -16.79
C GLY A 49 48.24 28.53 -17.64
N GLN A 50 47.13 29.26 -17.82
CA GLN A 50 47.14 30.68 -18.16
C GLN A 50 46.17 31.43 -17.24
N LYS A 51 46.72 32.42 -16.53
CA LYS A 51 46.01 33.36 -15.66
C LYS A 51 44.92 34.09 -16.47
N ARG A 52 43.65 33.95 -16.08
CA ARG A 52 42.54 34.74 -16.65
C ARG A 52 42.57 36.15 -16.07
N LYS A 53 42.75 37.16 -16.93
CA LYS A 53 42.51 38.57 -16.60
C LYS A 53 40.99 38.80 -16.46
N ALA A 54 40.59 39.61 -15.48
CA ALA A 54 39.20 40.01 -15.28
C ALA A 54 38.71 40.92 -16.43
N PRO A 55 37.43 40.83 -16.85
CA PRO A 55 36.89 41.68 -17.91
C PRO A 55 36.64 43.12 -17.41
N LEU A 56 36.66 44.06 -18.37
CA LEU A 56 36.55 45.50 -18.17
C LEU A 56 35.16 45.93 -17.65
N SER A 57 35.15 47.03 -16.91
CA SER A 57 34.06 47.61 -16.11
C SER A 57 32.74 47.83 -16.87
N ASN A 58 31.63 47.33 -16.30
CA ASN A 58 30.25 47.53 -16.77
C ASN A 58 29.66 48.92 -16.40
N GLN A 59 30.49 49.92 -16.10
CA GLN A 59 30.04 51.24 -15.63
C GLN A 59 29.11 51.96 -16.62
N GLN A 60 29.37 51.86 -17.92
CA GLN A 60 28.53 52.49 -18.94
C GLN A 60 27.10 51.92 -19.00
N LEU A 61 26.91 50.66 -18.62
CA LEU A 61 25.58 50.04 -18.54
C LEU A 61 24.79 50.52 -17.32
N LEU A 62 25.50 50.76 -16.21
CA LEU A 62 24.90 51.28 -14.99
C LEU A 62 24.47 52.74 -15.17
N ASP A 63 25.30 53.57 -15.82
CA ASP A 63 24.97 54.97 -16.08
C ASP A 63 23.71 55.12 -16.96
N GLN A 64 23.49 54.20 -17.91
CA GLN A 64 22.25 54.18 -18.73
C GLN A 64 21.00 53.80 -17.92
N LEU A 65 21.13 52.98 -16.87
CA LEU A 65 20.01 52.60 -16.00
C LEU A 65 19.59 53.75 -15.08
N PHE A 66 20.53 54.60 -14.65
CA PHE A 66 20.25 55.74 -13.76
C PHE A 66 19.83 57.02 -14.52
N ALA A 67 20.06 57.12 -15.83
CA ALA A 67 19.71 58.29 -16.63
C ALA A 67 18.22 58.38 -17.04
N HIS A 68 17.40 57.36 -16.77
CA HIS A 68 15.96 57.40 -17.06
C HIS A 68 15.19 58.11 -15.92
N PRO A 69 14.43 59.20 -16.19
CA PRO A 69 13.61 59.82 -15.16
C PRO A 69 12.51 58.84 -14.72
N GLN A 70 12.48 58.54 -13.43
CA GLN A 70 11.44 57.70 -12.83
C GLN A 70 10.08 58.38 -13.02
N LYS A 71 9.29 57.85 -13.94
CA LYS A 71 7.86 58.18 -14.03
C LYS A 71 7.23 57.81 -12.70
N LYS A 72 6.60 58.80 -12.04
CA LYS A 72 5.83 58.62 -10.81
C LYS A 72 4.97 57.35 -10.91
N PRO A 73 4.97 56.47 -9.91
CA PRO A 73 4.21 55.23 -9.99
C PRO A 73 2.73 55.57 -10.19
N LYS A 74 2.16 55.11 -11.31
CA LYS A 74 0.71 55.00 -11.45
C LYS A 74 0.20 54.14 -10.29
N ALA A 75 -0.85 54.62 -9.62
CA ALA A 75 -1.49 53.91 -8.51
C ALA A 75 -1.64 52.41 -8.83
N PRO A 76 -1.41 51.51 -7.86
CA PRO A 76 -1.43 50.08 -8.11
C PRO A 76 -2.78 49.69 -8.71
N ALA A 77 -2.74 49.02 -9.87
CA ALA A 77 -3.93 48.44 -10.47
C ALA A 77 -4.64 47.58 -9.41
N SER A 78 -5.90 47.88 -9.14
CA SER A 78 -6.69 47.19 -8.13
C SER A 78 -6.66 45.69 -8.40
N ARG A 79 -6.29 44.91 -7.39
CA ARG A 79 -6.38 43.44 -7.44
C ARG A 79 -7.79 43.08 -7.92
N PRO A 80 -7.98 42.11 -8.84
CA PRO A 80 -9.30 41.70 -9.26
C PRO A 80 -10.05 41.09 -8.06
N SER A 81 -10.86 41.92 -7.39
CA SER A 81 -11.75 41.51 -6.30
C SER A 81 -13.14 41.29 -6.88
N ARG A 82 -13.61 40.04 -6.89
CA ARG A 82 -15.02 39.75 -7.16
C ARG A 82 -15.78 39.75 -5.83
N PRO A 83 -16.79 40.62 -5.65
CA PRO A 83 -17.68 40.51 -4.50
C PRO A 83 -18.47 39.20 -4.63
N LEU A 84 -18.29 38.30 -3.67
CA LEU A 84 -19.12 37.12 -3.52
C LEU A 84 -20.41 37.54 -2.82
N PRO A 85 -21.60 37.31 -3.42
CA PRO A 85 -22.85 37.49 -2.70
C PRO A 85 -22.90 36.45 -1.58
N CYS A 86 -22.58 36.88 -0.36
CA CYS A 86 -22.67 36.07 0.84
C CYS A 86 -23.67 36.74 1.80
N SER A 87 -24.70 36.00 2.18
CA SER A 87 -25.64 36.45 3.21
C SER A 87 -25.23 35.82 4.53
N VAL A 88 -24.79 36.66 5.47
CA VAL A 88 -24.46 36.22 6.83
C VAL A 88 -25.70 35.65 7.53
N ALA A 89 -26.89 36.17 7.22
CA ALA A 89 -28.15 35.62 7.72
C ALA A 89 -28.40 34.20 7.19
N ALA A 90 -28.18 33.97 5.89
CA ALA A 90 -28.29 32.63 5.31
C ALA A 90 -27.25 31.67 5.91
N LEU A 91 -26.00 32.13 6.10
CA LEU A 91 -24.96 31.34 6.76
C LEU A 91 -25.33 30.97 8.20
N ARG A 92 -25.84 31.94 8.98
CA ARG A 92 -26.31 31.71 10.36
C ARG A 92 -27.46 30.72 10.41
N LEU A 93 -28.44 30.83 9.51
CA LEU A 93 -29.55 29.89 9.40
C LEU A 93 -29.06 28.48 9.01
N GLN A 94 -28.10 28.39 8.09
CA GLN A 94 -27.50 27.13 7.69
C GLN A 94 -26.75 26.49 8.87
N LEU A 95 -25.97 27.27 9.62
CA LEU A 95 -25.25 26.83 10.83
C LEU A 95 -26.21 26.36 11.92
N GLN A 96 -27.30 27.09 12.17
CA GLN A 96 -28.33 26.68 13.13
C GLN A 96 -28.97 25.36 12.73
N ARG A 97 -29.32 25.18 11.45
CA ARG A 97 -29.86 23.90 10.93
C ARG A 97 -28.87 22.75 11.10
N LEU A 98 -27.59 22.97 10.80
CA LEU A 98 -26.55 21.94 10.98
C LEU A 98 -26.34 21.60 12.46
N SER A 99 -26.36 22.60 13.35
CA SER A 99 -26.22 22.38 14.79
C SER A 99 -27.39 21.61 15.39
N SER A 100 -28.61 21.83 14.89
CA SER A 100 -29.82 21.13 15.35
C SER A 100 -29.96 19.73 14.76
N GLN A 101 -29.29 19.43 13.64
CA GLN A 101 -29.16 18.07 13.10
C GLN A 101 -28.03 17.26 13.75
N SER A 102 -27.11 17.91 14.49
CA SER A 102 -25.94 17.29 15.11
C SER A 102 -26.18 16.89 16.57
N SER A 103 -27.31 16.26 16.90
CA SER A 103 -27.56 15.77 18.27
C SER A 103 -26.86 14.45 18.59
N ALA A 104 -26.32 13.75 17.59
CA ALA A 104 -25.47 12.59 17.77
C ALA A 104 -24.04 12.95 17.38
N ALA A 105 -23.08 12.83 18.31
CA ALA A 105 -21.67 12.84 17.96
C ALA A 105 -21.46 11.83 16.82
N PRO A 106 -20.84 12.22 15.70
CA PRO A 106 -20.64 11.32 14.58
C PRO A 106 -19.88 10.08 15.08
N ARG A 107 -20.57 8.94 15.15
CA ARG A 107 -19.97 7.66 15.55
C ARG A 107 -19.22 7.14 14.33
N GLY A 108 -17.92 7.41 14.25
CA GLY A 108 -17.08 6.94 13.15
C GLY A 108 -15.82 7.77 12.95
N LEU A 109 -15.02 7.35 11.97
CA LEU A 109 -13.83 8.05 11.52
C LEU A 109 -14.21 9.00 10.37
N HIS A 110 -14.13 10.31 10.59
CA HIS A 110 -14.48 11.31 9.58
C HIS A 110 -13.23 11.96 9.00
N LEU A 111 -13.07 11.91 7.68
CA LEU A 111 -11.97 12.62 7.02
C LEU A 111 -12.20 14.13 7.10
N VAL A 112 -11.18 14.85 7.55
CA VAL A 112 -11.17 16.31 7.59
C VAL A 112 -10.43 16.83 6.36
N ASN A 113 -9.11 16.59 6.30
CA ASN A 113 -8.28 17.07 5.22
C ASN A 113 -7.04 16.18 5.01
N ARG A 114 -6.41 16.30 3.84
CA ARG A 114 -5.15 15.63 3.50
C ARG A 114 -3.96 16.52 3.87
N LEU A 115 -2.96 15.92 4.50
CA LEU A 115 -1.64 16.53 4.64
C LEU A 115 -0.82 16.25 3.39
N THR A 116 -0.56 17.29 2.60
CA THR A 116 0.17 17.19 1.32
C THR A 116 1.62 16.76 1.48
N SER A 117 2.23 16.98 2.65
CA SER A 117 3.64 16.69 2.92
C SER A 117 3.94 15.22 3.26
N GLN A 118 2.96 14.44 3.71
CA GLN A 118 3.22 13.12 4.33
C GLN A 118 2.28 12.00 3.87
N SER A 119 1.54 12.21 2.77
CA SER A 119 0.56 11.24 2.25
C SER A 119 -0.37 10.68 3.35
N ALA A 120 -0.69 11.53 4.31
CA ALA A 120 -1.44 11.21 5.51
C ALA A 120 -2.72 12.08 5.57
N TRP A 121 -3.70 11.61 6.32
CA TRP A 121 -5.01 12.23 6.41
C TRP A 121 -5.34 12.60 7.84
N VAL A 122 -5.79 13.84 8.02
CA VAL A 122 -6.37 14.27 9.28
C VAL A 122 -7.80 13.74 9.34
N ILE A 123 -8.10 13.02 10.41
CA ILE A 123 -9.43 12.47 10.69
C ILE A 123 -9.92 12.93 12.05
N LEU A 124 -11.23 13.00 12.20
CA LEU A 124 -11.92 13.26 13.45
C LEU A 124 -12.57 11.95 13.94
N CYS A 125 -12.29 11.57 15.17
CA CYS A 125 -12.89 10.43 15.86
C CYS A 125 -13.50 10.93 17.18
N GLY A 126 -14.82 11.18 17.18
CA GLY A 126 -15.46 11.91 18.29
C GLY A 126 -14.87 13.31 18.43
N GLN A 127 -14.28 13.61 19.58
CA GLN A 127 -13.57 14.87 19.86
C GLN A 127 -12.07 14.78 19.60
N ARG A 128 -11.56 13.68 19.05
CA ARG A 128 -10.12 13.49 18.85
C ARG A 128 -9.74 13.73 17.41
N LEU A 129 -8.85 14.69 17.19
CA LEU A 129 -8.17 14.86 15.92
C LEU A 129 -7.01 13.86 15.84
N MET A 130 -6.97 13.08 14.77
CA MET A 130 -5.97 12.03 14.58
C MET A 130 -5.39 12.08 13.17
N LEU A 131 -4.20 11.53 13.03
CA LEU A 131 -3.53 11.32 11.76
C LEU A 131 -3.66 9.85 11.33
N LEU A 132 -4.24 9.64 10.15
CA LEU A 132 -4.35 8.35 9.49
C LEU A 132 -3.31 8.23 8.39
N ASN A 133 -2.56 7.13 8.40
CA ASN A 133 -1.76 6.73 7.24
C ASN A 133 -2.52 5.65 6.44
N PRO A 134 -3.13 5.99 5.29
CA PRO A 134 -3.95 5.05 4.52
C PRO A 134 -3.14 3.88 3.94
N PHE A 135 -1.84 4.07 3.67
CA PHE A 135 -0.98 3.01 3.13
C PHE A 135 -0.74 1.91 4.16
N ARG A 136 -0.54 2.25 5.43
CA ARG A 136 -0.38 1.25 6.51
C ARG A 136 -1.62 0.37 6.66
N VAL A 137 -2.80 0.98 6.50
CA VAL A 137 -4.08 0.26 6.53
C VAL A 137 -4.18 -0.65 5.33
N GLU A 138 -3.89 -0.14 4.13
CA GLU A 138 -3.95 -0.95 2.91
C GLU A 138 -2.95 -2.10 2.91
N GLU A 139 -1.70 -1.89 3.36
CA GLU A 139 -0.70 -2.95 3.56
C GLU A 139 -1.27 -4.09 4.41
N THR A 140 -1.95 -3.75 5.51
CA THR A 140 -2.49 -4.74 6.44
C THR A 140 -3.70 -5.46 5.86
N LEU A 141 -4.59 -4.74 5.17
CA LEU A 141 -5.73 -5.33 4.45
C LEU A 141 -5.26 -6.28 3.34
N LEU A 142 -4.25 -5.87 2.56
CA LEU A 142 -3.63 -6.69 1.52
C LEU A 142 -2.97 -7.92 2.12
N PHE A 143 -2.19 -7.76 3.18
CA PHE A 143 -1.52 -8.88 3.84
C PHE A 143 -2.53 -9.90 4.36
N LYS A 144 -3.58 -9.47 5.07
CA LYS A 144 -4.66 -10.36 5.52
C LYS A 144 -5.25 -11.15 4.34
N ARG A 145 -5.61 -10.46 3.26
CA ARG A 145 -6.19 -11.09 2.07
C ARG A 145 -5.25 -12.10 1.42
N LEU A 146 -3.96 -11.75 1.29
CA LEU A 146 -2.94 -12.61 0.71
C LEU A 146 -2.73 -13.87 1.55
N LEU A 147 -2.65 -13.71 2.87
CA LEU A 147 -2.46 -14.82 3.80
C LEU A 147 -3.58 -15.87 3.67
N GLU A 148 -4.82 -15.40 3.54
CA GLU A 148 -6.03 -16.22 3.47
C GLU A 148 -6.27 -16.85 2.09
N ASN A 149 -6.01 -16.11 0.99
CA ASN A 149 -6.53 -16.49 -0.33
C ASN A 149 -5.47 -16.68 -1.43
N ASN A 150 -4.22 -16.26 -1.21
CA ASN A 150 -3.23 -16.28 -2.28
C ASN A 150 -2.77 -17.71 -2.60
N ILE A 151 -2.78 -18.11 -3.87
CA ILE A 151 -2.16 -19.37 -4.29
C ILE A 151 -0.81 -19.03 -4.92
N LEU A 152 0.27 -19.55 -4.32
CA LEU A 152 1.61 -19.36 -4.90
C LEU A 152 1.74 -20.18 -6.19
N PRO A 153 2.19 -19.57 -7.30
CA PRO A 153 2.39 -20.30 -8.55
C PRO A 153 3.52 -21.32 -8.36
N ALA A 154 3.22 -22.59 -8.64
CA ALA A 154 4.18 -23.67 -8.55
C ALA A 154 4.81 -23.95 -9.93
N VAL A 155 6.14 -24.03 -9.97
CA VAL A 155 6.94 -24.36 -11.16
C VAL A 155 7.41 -25.80 -11.05
N SER A 156 7.25 -26.55 -12.15
CA SER A 156 7.67 -27.96 -12.20
C SER A 156 9.17 -28.10 -11.96
N LEU A 157 9.53 -29.06 -11.13
CA LEU A 157 10.92 -29.39 -10.85
C LEU A 157 11.49 -30.25 -11.98
N GLN A 158 12.76 -30.00 -12.34
CA GLN A 158 13.49 -30.87 -13.27
C GLN A 158 13.65 -32.27 -12.68
N ASN A 159 14.02 -32.32 -11.40
CA ASN A 159 14.17 -33.55 -10.64
C ASN A 159 13.12 -33.54 -9.51
N PRO A 160 12.09 -34.39 -9.57
CA PRO A 160 11.14 -34.55 -8.47
C PRO A 160 11.87 -34.92 -7.17
N VAL A 161 11.40 -34.37 -6.05
CA VAL A 161 11.99 -34.64 -4.74
C VAL A 161 11.19 -35.74 -4.07
N GLN A 162 11.80 -36.91 -3.86
CA GLN A 162 11.18 -37.98 -3.10
C GLN A 162 11.00 -37.61 -1.64
N LEU A 163 9.80 -37.91 -1.12
CA LEU A 163 9.41 -37.72 0.26
C LEU A 163 9.43 -39.08 0.97
N THR A 164 10.34 -39.23 1.91
CA THR A 164 10.48 -40.36 2.81
C THR A 164 10.30 -39.93 4.26
N ASP A 165 10.08 -40.89 5.17
CA ASP A 165 9.99 -40.65 6.61
C ASP A 165 11.17 -39.82 7.12
N GLY A 166 12.40 -40.15 6.67
CA GLY A 166 13.61 -39.42 7.04
C GLY A 166 13.64 -37.98 6.50
N SER A 167 13.12 -37.73 5.29
CA SER A 167 13.09 -36.39 4.68
C SER A 167 12.10 -35.44 5.38
N LEU A 168 10.97 -35.99 5.85
CA LEU A 168 9.92 -35.23 6.54
C LEU A 168 10.11 -35.23 8.06
N GLY A 169 11.00 -36.08 8.60
CA GLY A 169 11.34 -36.14 10.02
C GLY A 169 10.43 -37.03 10.85
N GLY A 170 9.74 -38.00 10.24
CA GLY A 170 8.90 -38.99 10.92
C GLY A 170 7.80 -39.56 10.02
N ALA A 171 7.42 -40.82 10.27
CA ALA A 171 6.33 -41.50 9.55
C ALA A 171 4.96 -40.82 9.75
N GLU A 172 4.74 -40.18 10.91
CA GLU A 172 3.53 -39.41 11.23
C GLU A 172 3.25 -38.28 10.22
N TYR A 173 4.30 -37.65 9.66
CA TYR A 173 4.15 -36.62 8.65
C TYR A 173 3.76 -37.20 7.29
N VAL A 174 4.32 -38.36 6.93
CA VAL A 174 3.96 -39.08 5.70
C VAL A 174 2.51 -39.58 5.79
N GLU A 175 2.10 -40.14 6.93
CA GLU A 175 0.72 -40.56 7.17
C GLU A 175 -0.24 -39.36 7.11
N THR A 176 0.11 -38.25 7.77
CA THR A 176 -0.68 -37.01 7.72
C THR A 176 -0.86 -36.55 6.28
N LEU A 177 0.23 -36.48 5.51
CA LEU A 177 0.20 -36.10 4.10
C LEU A 177 -0.69 -37.04 3.30
N CYS A 178 -0.53 -38.35 3.48
CA CYS A 178 -1.38 -39.38 2.86
C CYS A 178 -2.86 -39.27 3.23
N ASN A 179 -3.22 -38.66 4.35
CA ASN A 179 -4.63 -38.46 4.73
C ASN A 179 -5.22 -37.12 4.24
N MET A 180 -4.41 -36.26 3.62
CA MET A 180 -4.89 -35.00 3.03
C MET A 180 -5.69 -35.23 1.75
N GLU A 181 -6.40 -34.18 1.32
CA GLU A 181 -7.27 -34.23 0.14
C GLU A 181 -6.50 -34.54 -1.14
N LYS A 182 -7.04 -35.47 -1.94
CA LYS A 182 -6.45 -35.99 -3.17
C LYS A 182 -7.46 -35.93 -4.32
N GLN A 183 -6.93 -35.83 -5.53
CA GLN A 183 -7.70 -36.01 -6.75
C GLN A 183 -7.92 -37.50 -7.03
N ASN A 184 -8.78 -37.80 -8.01
CA ASN A 184 -8.89 -39.15 -8.53
C ASN A 184 -7.57 -39.57 -9.21
N PRO A 185 -7.22 -40.87 -9.18
CA PRO A 185 -6.06 -41.38 -9.90
C PRO A 185 -6.13 -41.01 -11.39
N ASP A 186 -4.99 -40.64 -11.96
CA ASP A 186 -4.84 -40.46 -13.40
C ASP A 186 -4.80 -41.81 -14.14
N LEU A 187 -4.75 -41.77 -15.47
CA LEU A 187 -4.68 -42.97 -16.32
C LEU A 187 -3.42 -43.82 -16.06
N ASN A 188 -2.39 -43.23 -15.46
CA ASN A 188 -1.13 -43.88 -15.13
C ASN A 188 -1.12 -44.39 -13.67
N GLY A 189 -2.25 -44.32 -12.96
CA GLY A 189 -2.37 -44.72 -11.56
C GLY A 189 -1.73 -43.76 -10.56
N ASN A 190 -1.27 -42.58 -10.99
CA ASN A 190 -0.75 -41.56 -10.08
C ASN A 190 -1.88 -40.75 -9.46
N VAL A 191 -1.69 -40.32 -8.22
CA VAL A 191 -2.66 -39.50 -7.49
C VAL A 191 -2.03 -38.17 -7.12
N LEU A 192 -2.64 -37.07 -7.56
CA LEU A 192 -2.21 -35.72 -7.20
C LEU A 192 -2.93 -35.24 -5.94
N PHE A 193 -2.20 -34.60 -5.05
CA PHE A 193 -2.78 -33.97 -3.86
C PHE A 193 -3.42 -32.63 -4.24
N SER A 194 -4.68 -32.45 -3.83
CA SER A 194 -5.48 -31.23 -4.10
C SER A 194 -5.68 -30.35 -2.88
N ASP A 195 -5.27 -30.79 -1.69
CA ASP A 195 -5.46 -30.05 -0.44
C ASP A 195 -4.98 -28.59 -0.56
N ALA A 196 -5.89 -27.66 -0.28
CA ALA A 196 -5.65 -26.24 -0.43
C ALA A 196 -4.44 -25.76 0.38
N ARG A 197 -4.13 -26.38 1.53
CA ARG A 197 -2.98 -26.03 2.38
C ARG A 197 -1.65 -26.36 1.72
N LEU A 198 -1.60 -27.35 0.83
CA LEU A 198 -0.42 -27.69 0.05
C LEU A 198 -0.31 -26.79 -1.18
N VAL A 199 -1.39 -26.76 -1.98
CA VAL A 199 -1.42 -26.06 -3.27
C VAL A 199 -1.26 -24.55 -3.08
N ALA A 200 -1.92 -23.94 -2.09
CA ALA A 200 -1.82 -22.50 -1.85
C ALA A 200 -0.43 -22.07 -1.38
N ASN A 201 0.32 -22.97 -0.73
CA ASN A 201 1.72 -22.77 -0.37
C ASN A 201 2.70 -23.13 -1.49
N GLY A 202 2.18 -23.45 -2.68
CA GLY A 202 2.97 -23.61 -3.88
C GLY A 202 3.56 -25.01 -4.05
N PHE A 203 3.09 -26.03 -3.33
CA PHE A 203 3.54 -27.40 -3.49
C PHE A 203 2.59 -28.18 -4.40
N LYS A 204 3.14 -28.93 -5.37
CA LYS A 204 2.44 -30.03 -6.04
C LYS A 204 3.09 -31.34 -5.66
N ILE A 205 2.30 -32.21 -5.04
CA ILE A 205 2.74 -33.51 -4.55
C ILE A 205 1.97 -34.57 -5.32
N LYS A 206 2.66 -35.65 -5.66
CA LYS A 206 2.13 -36.80 -6.38
C LYS A 206 2.46 -38.08 -5.61
N LEU A 207 1.51 -38.99 -5.53
CA LEU A 207 1.71 -40.38 -5.16
C LEU A 207 1.78 -41.20 -6.45
N THR A 208 2.87 -41.92 -6.68
CA THR A 208 3.04 -42.77 -7.87
C THR A 208 2.31 -44.10 -7.72
N ALA A 209 2.12 -44.83 -8.83
CA ALA A 209 1.57 -46.18 -8.81
C ALA A 209 2.40 -47.16 -7.95
N GLU A 210 3.72 -46.94 -7.88
CA GLU A 210 4.66 -47.66 -7.01
C GLU A 210 4.59 -47.23 -5.53
N ARG A 211 3.62 -46.37 -5.18
CA ARG A 211 3.40 -45.80 -3.85
C ARG A 211 4.54 -44.92 -3.32
N HIS A 212 5.34 -44.32 -4.21
CA HIS A 212 6.32 -43.30 -3.85
C HIS A 212 5.67 -41.92 -3.81
N LEU A 213 5.99 -41.12 -2.78
CA LEU A 213 5.57 -39.74 -2.66
C LEU A 213 6.65 -38.80 -3.20
N GLU A 214 6.26 -37.88 -4.06
CA GLU A 214 7.19 -36.97 -4.71
C GLU A 214 6.63 -35.55 -4.81
N VAL A 215 7.47 -34.56 -4.51
CA VAL A 215 7.21 -33.16 -4.87
C VAL A 215 7.60 -32.98 -6.33
N THR A 216 6.62 -32.70 -7.19
CA THR A 216 6.81 -32.53 -8.63
C THR A 216 6.90 -31.07 -9.06
N ALA A 217 6.36 -30.15 -8.25
CA ALA A 217 6.48 -28.71 -8.47
C ALA A 217 6.52 -27.97 -7.15
N MET A 218 7.23 -26.84 -7.14
CA MET A 218 7.27 -25.93 -5.99
C MET A 218 7.29 -24.46 -6.43
N ALA A 219 6.87 -23.55 -5.56
CA ALA A 219 6.94 -22.12 -5.86
C ALA A 219 8.39 -21.62 -5.89
N ASP A 220 8.74 -20.90 -6.95
CA ASP A 220 10.07 -20.29 -7.19
C ASP A 220 10.14 -18.84 -6.68
N CYS A 221 8.99 -18.17 -6.55
CA CYS A 221 8.88 -16.81 -6.04
C CYS A 221 9.28 -16.66 -4.55
N VAL A 222 9.27 -17.75 -3.77
CA VAL A 222 9.69 -17.75 -2.36
C VAL A 222 11.13 -18.29 -2.27
N PRO A 223 12.11 -17.47 -1.87
CA PRO A 223 13.50 -17.89 -1.80
C PRO A 223 13.71 -19.11 -0.90
N PHE A 224 14.42 -20.11 -1.42
CA PHE A 224 14.79 -21.33 -0.69
C PHE A 224 13.61 -22.11 -0.09
N LEU A 225 12.43 -22.08 -0.72
CA LEU A 225 11.31 -22.93 -0.34
C LEU A 225 11.69 -24.41 -0.53
N GLY A 226 11.40 -25.26 0.45
CA GLY A 226 11.88 -26.65 0.47
C GLY A 226 11.01 -27.61 1.29
N VAL A 227 11.49 -28.86 1.42
CA VAL A 227 10.84 -29.92 2.22
C VAL A 227 10.69 -29.53 3.69
N LYS A 228 11.62 -28.72 4.23
CA LYS A 228 11.50 -28.15 5.58
C LYS A 228 10.23 -27.31 5.74
N ASP A 229 9.89 -26.50 4.74
CA ASP A 229 8.70 -25.67 4.77
C ASP A 229 7.43 -26.52 4.60
N LEU A 230 7.49 -27.60 3.80
CA LEU A 230 6.41 -28.60 3.74
C LEU A 230 6.18 -29.25 5.11
N ARG A 231 7.23 -29.57 5.86
CA ARG A 231 7.11 -30.08 7.23
C ARG A 231 6.43 -29.07 8.15
N GLU A 232 6.69 -27.77 8.02
CA GLU A 232 5.97 -26.74 8.80
C GLU A 232 4.46 -26.77 8.54
N ILE A 233 4.04 -26.96 7.29
CA ILE A 233 2.63 -27.14 6.91
C ILE A 233 2.05 -28.37 7.63
N LEU A 234 2.71 -29.52 7.50
CA LEU A 234 2.25 -30.77 8.09
C LEU A 234 2.23 -30.70 9.63
N THR A 235 3.20 -30.03 10.25
CA THR A 235 3.24 -29.77 11.69
C THR A 235 2.02 -28.96 12.15
N ALA A 236 1.63 -27.94 11.38
CA ALA A 236 0.42 -27.16 11.67
C ALA A 236 -0.85 -28.02 11.56
N VAL A 237 -0.93 -28.91 10.57
CA VAL A 237 -2.06 -29.83 10.41
C VAL A 237 -2.11 -30.85 11.55
N LEU A 238 -1.00 -31.52 11.85
CA LEU A 238 -0.93 -32.61 12.81
C LEU A 238 -1.08 -32.13 14.26
N HIS A 239 -0.25 -31.18 14.69
CA HIS A 239 -0.20 -30.77 16.10
C HIS A 239 -1.14 -29.61 16.43
N LYS A 240 -1.32 -28.66 15.51
CA LYS A 240 -2.18 -27.48 15.73
C LYS A 240 -3.60 -27.68 15.23
N LYS A 241 -3.90 -28.81 14.58
CA LYS A 241 -5.20 -29.13 13.97
C LYS A 241 -5.68 -28.03 13.02
N ALA A 242 -4.73 -27.39 12.33
CA ALA A 242 -5.01 -26.27 11.45
C ALA A 242 -5.88 -26.70 10.25
N SER A 243 -6.98 -25.99 10.05
CA SER A 243 -7.97 -26.29 9.00
C SER A 243 -7.90 -25.31 7.84
N THR A 244 -7.28 -24.14 8.04
CA THR A 244 -7.23 -23.07 7.05
C THR A 244 -5.84 -22.91 6.44
N VAL A 245 -5.79 -22.39 5.21
CA VAL A 245 -4.52 -22.07 4.53
C VAL A 245 -3.69 -21.08 5.35
N ARG A 246 -4.34 -20.09 5.96
CA ARG A 246 -3.71 -19.05 6.78
C ARG A 246 -2.90 -19.63 7.94
N GLU A 247 -3.44 -20.61 8.64
CA GLU A 247 -2.80 -21.24 9.80
C GLU A 247 -1.65 -22.17 9.39
N CYS A 248 -1.67 -22.64 8.15
CA CYS A 248 -0.68 -23.54 7.58
C CYS A 248 0.37 -22.84 6.72
N ARG A 249 0.51 -21.51 6.79
CA ARG A 249 1.55 -20.78 6.05
C ARG A 249 2.90 -20.99 6.73
N PRO A 250 3.92 -21.54 6.05
CA PRO A 250 5.29 -21.54 6.56
C PRO A 250 5.79 -20.12 6.84
N LEU A 251 6.78 -19.99 7.70
CA LEU A 251 7.32 -18.67 8.06
C LEU A 251 7.85 -17.91 6.82
N LYS A 252 8.55 -18.60 5.92
CA LYS A 252 9.07 -18.00 4.68
C LYS A 252 7.95 -17.47 3.79
N VAL A 253 6.87 -18.23 3.64
CA VAL A 253 5.71 -17.82 2.85
C VAL A 253 5.03 -16.60 3.48
N THR A 254 4.86 -16.61 4.81
CA THR A 254 4.29 -15.47 5.54
C THR A 254 5.12 -14.19 5.31
N ASN A 255 6.44 -14.28 5.45
CA ASN A 255 7.34 -13.14 5.23
C ASN A 255 7.31 -12.66 3.77
N TYR A 256 7.28 -13.58 2.81
CA TYR A 256 7.12 -13.25 1.40
C TYR A 256 5.80 -12.49 1.14
N LEU A 257 4.67 -13.00 1.63
CA LEU A 257 3.36 -12.37 1.44
C LEU A 257 3.29 -11.00 2.15
N GLN A 258 3.98 -10.83 3.27
CA GLN A 258 4.10 -9.55 3.94
C GLN A 258 4.88 -8.53 3.07
N ALA A 259 6.02 -8.93 2.53
CA ALA A 259 6.79 -8.09 1.61
C ALA A 259 6.00 -7.76 0.34
N GLU A 260 5.26 -8.73 -0.21
CA GLU A 260 4.38 -8.52 -1.36
C GLU A 260 3.24 -7.55 -1.06
N ALA A 261 2.63 -7.62 0.12
CA ALA A 261 1.62 -6.64 0.53
C ALA A 261 2.17 -5.21 0.53
N VAL A 262 3.39 -5.02 1.04
CA VAL A 262 4.09 -3.72 1.01
C VAL A 262 4.40 -3.30 -0.43
N ARG A 263 4.92 -4.20 -1.26
CA ARG A 263 5.24 -3.92 -2.67
C ARG A 263 3.99 -3.52 -3.46
N LEU A 264 2.85 -4.15 -3.21
CA LEU A 264 1.58 -3.82 -3.84
C LEU A 264 1.02 -2.49 -3.34
N ALA A 265 1.09 -2.22 -2.03
CA ALA A 265 0.65 -0.95 -1.46
C ALA A 265 1.46 0.25 -2.02
N ARG A 266 2.75 0.06 -2.27
CA ARG A 266 3.62 1.09 -2.89
C ARG A 266 3.30 1.41 -4.35
N GLN A 267 2.54 0.56 -5.05
CA GLN A 267 2.09 0.84 -6.42
C GLN A 267 0.88 1.78 -6.46
N LEU A 268 0.31 2.11 -5.31
CA LEU A 268 -0.75 3.10 -5.22
C LEU A 268 -0.21 4.51 -5.51
N PRO A 269 -1.05 5.40 -6.04
CA PRO A 269 -0.68 6.80 -6.19
C PRO A 269 -0.21 7.38 -4.86
N ILE A 270 0.86 8.17 -4.89
CA ILE A 270 1.42 8.88 -3.72
C ILE A 270 0.33 9.68 -3.00
N THR A 271 -0.62 10.21 -3.77
CA THR A 271 -1.79 10.91 -3.27
C THR A 271 -3.05 10.12 -3.57
N LEU A 272 -3.75 9.68 -2.53
CA LEU A 272 -5.07 9.08 -2.67
C LEU A 272 -6.15 10.18 -2.66
N PRO A 273 -7.19 10.07 -3.50
CA PRO A 273 -8.38 10.91 -3.41
C PRO A 273 -9.20 10.53 -2.18
N ARG A 274 -10.13 11.40 -1.77
CA ARG A 274 -10.90 11.23 -0.53
C ARG A 274 -11.70 9.93 -0.55
N GLU A 275 -12.33 9.62 -1.67
CA GLU A 275 -13.24 8.49 -1.86
C GLU A 275 -12.49 7.15 -1.68
N ASP A 276 -11.26 7.06 -2.19
CA ASP A 276 -10.43 5.87 -2.02
C ASP A 276 -10.05 5.68 -0.54
N VAL A 277 -9.81 6.76 0.19
CA VAL A 277 -9.48 6.71 1.63
C VAL A 277 -10.68 6.36 2.48
N GLU A 278 -11.87 6.88 2.14
CA GLU A 278 -13.14 6.47 2.77
C GLU A 278 -13.37 4.98 2.59
N GLU A 279 -13.13 4.44 1.39
CA GLU A 279 -13.23 3.00 1.13
C GLU A 279 -12.18 2.18 1.89
N ILE A 280 -10.95 2.70 2.06
CA ILE A 280 -9.93 2.05 2.90
C ILE A 280 -10.39 1.99 4.36
N ILE A 281 -10.91 3.09 4.90
CA ILE A 281 -11.43 3.15 6.28
C ILE A 281 -12.59 2.16 6.46
N ARG A 282 -13.54 2.15 5.53
CA ARG A 282 -14.68 1.23 5.57
C ARG A 282 -14.22 -0.23 5.58
N ARG A 283 -13.23 -0.59 4.74
CA ARG A 283 -12.66 -1.95 4.71
C ARG A 283 -11.90 -2.27 6.00
N MET A 284 -11.17 -1.31 6.57
CA MET A 284 -10.48 -1.45 7.84
C MET A 284 -11.45 -1.83 8.96
N GLU A 285 -12.52 -1.06 9.13
CA GLU A 285 -13.53 -1.29 10.17
C GLU A 285 -14.19 -2.68 10.02
N GLN A 286 -14.49 -3.08 8.79
CA GLN A 286 -15.13 -4.37 8.51
C GLN A 286 -14.21 -5.57 8.67
N GLN A 287 -12.92 -5.45 8.31
CA GLN A 287 -12.03 -6.61 8.18
C GLN A 287 -11.02 -6.73 9.30
N LEU A 288 -10.55 -5.62 9.89
CA LEU A 288 -9.53 -5.62 10.94
C LEU A 288 -10.13 -5.46 12.35
N GLY A 289 -11.42 -5.10 12.43
CA GLY A 289 -12.11 -4.87 13.70
C GLY A 289 -11.52 -3.71 14.50
N GLU A 290 -12.06 -3.46 15.70
CA GLU A 290 -11.61 -2.36 16.55
C GLU A 290 -10.29 -2.64 17.27
N THR A 291 -9.93 -3.92 17.44
CA THR A 291 -8.80 -4.38 18.25
C THR A 291 -7.46 -4.34 17.53
N SER A 292 -7.44 -4.43 16.20
CA SER A 292 -6.20 -4.41 15.41
C SER A 292 -5.99 -3.07 14.72
N ARG A 293 -5.58 -2.05 15.49
CA ARG A 293 -5.19 -0.72 14.95
C ARG A 293 -3.70 -0.58 14.68
N ILE A 294 -2.99 -1.70 14.57
CA ILE A 294 -1.56 -1.77 14.29
C ILE A 294 -1.31 -2.36 12.91
N CYS A 295 -0.31 -1.84 12.21
CA CYS A 295 0.11 -2.39 10.93
C CYS A 295 0.98 -3.64 11.11
N ILE A 296 1.28 -4.30 9.99
CA ILE A 296 2.21 -5.43 9.90
C ILE A 296 3.63 -5.15 10.45
N HIS A 297 3.96 -3.89 10.69
CA HIS A 297 5.23 -3.45 11.30
C HIS A 297 5.09 -3.04 12.79
N GLY A 298 3.92 -3.27 13.41
CA GLY A 298 3.65 -2.92 14.81
C GLY A 298 3.39 -1.43 15.07
N ARG A 299 3.21 -0.60 14.03
CA ARG A 299 2.94 0.83 14.18
C ARG A 299 1.43 1.11 14.12
N PRO A 300 0.91 2.10 14.86
CA PRO A 300 -0.50 2.43 14.80
C PRO A 300 -0.91 2.98 13.42
N PHE A 301 -2.15 2.69 13.03
CA PHE A 301 -2.80 3.31 11.86
C PHE A 301 -3.16 4.77 12.13
N LEU A 302 -3.56 5.03 13.37
CA LEU A 302 -4.09 6.30 13.85
C LEU A 302 -3.16 6.85 14.93
N GLN A 303 -2.64 8.04 14.71
CA GLN A 303 -1.84 8.77 15.69
C GLN A 303 -2.65 9.95 16.22
N HIS A 304 -2.76 10.10 17.54
CA HIS A 304 -3.44 11.25 18.12
C HIS A 304 -2.67 12.55 17.82
N LEU A 305 -3.39 13.62 17.48
CA LEU A 305 -2.84 14.95 17.24
C LEU A 305 -3.25 15.92 18.34
N ALA A 306 -4.56 16.06 18.57
CA ALA A 306 -5.11 17.00 19.54
C ALA A 306 -6.57 16.61 19.86
N ASP A 307 -7.06 17.06 21.01
CA ASP A 307 -8.48 16.99 21.34
C ASP A 307 -9.16 18.30 20.93
N VAL A 308 -10.23 18.19 20.15
CA VAL A 308 -11.06 19.30 19.69
C VAL A 308 -11.93 19.77 20.85
N PRO A 309 -11.80 21.03 21.29
CA PRO A 309 -12.57 21.56 22.40
C PRO A 309 -14.06 21.59 22.05
N SER A 310 -14.90 21.23 23.02
CA SER A 310 -16.36 21.24 22.88
C SER A 310 -16.97 22.58 23.26
N THR A 311 -16.24 23.38 24.03
CA THR A 311 -16.68 24.69 24.52
C THR A 311 -15.65 25.78 24.26
N ASP A 312 -16.11 27.02 24.12
CA ASP A 312 -15.23 28.17 23.94
C ASP A 312 -14.27 28.37 25.12
N LYS A 313 -14.68 27.96 26.33
CA LYS A 313 -13.83 27.98 27.54
C LYS A 313 -12.67 27.00 27.42
N GLU A 314 -12.93 25.78 26.94
CA GLU A 314 -11.89 24.79 26.66
C GLU A 314 -10.93 25.27 25.55
N ALA A 315 -11.49 25.87 24.50
CA ALA A 315 -10.68 26.43 23.41
C ALA A 315 -9.75 27.54 23.93
N GLN A 316 -10.28 28.48 24.73
CA GLN A 316 -9.49 29.55 25.35
C GLN A 316 -8.40 29.02 26.30
N ALA A 317 -8.66 27.95 27.04
CA ALA A 317 -7.67 27.33 27.91
C ALA A 317 -6.50 26.66 27.14
N GLN A 318 -6.76 26.21 25.90
CA GLN A 318 -5.75 25.60 25.03
C GLN A 318 -4.88 26.63 24.31
N PHE A 319 -5.36 27.86 24.11
CA PHE A 319 -4.55 28.97 23.61
C PHE A 319 -3.62 29.50 24.72
N ARG A 320 -2.47 28.84 24.93
CA ARG A 320 -1.32 29.52 25.52
C ARG A 320 -0.64 30.33 24.40
N PRO A 321 -0.43 31.65 24.57
CA PRO A 321 0.37 32.41 23.62
C PRO A 321 1.74 31.74 23.54
N LEU A 322 2.16 31.33 22.34
CA LEU A 322 3.57 31.08 22.07
C LEU A 322 4.29 32.38 22.39
N GLY A 323 5.02 32.40 23.50
CA GLY A 323 5.66 33.59 24.04
C GLY A 323 6.47 34.31 22.96
N LEU A 324 6.26 35.61 22.88
CA LEU A 324 7.17 36.55 22.22
C LEU A 324 8.53 36.55 22.89
#